data_AF-A0A932VI72-F1
#
_entry.id   AF-A0A932VI72-F1
#
_cell.length_a   1.000
_cell.length_b   1.000
_cell.length_c   1.000
_cell.angle_alpha   90.00
_cell.angle_beta   90.00
_cell.angle_gamma   90.00
#
_symmetry.space_group_name_H-M   'P 1'
#
loop_
_entity.id
_entity.type
_entity.pdbx_description
1 polymer ?
#
loop_
_entity_poly.entity_id
_entity_poly.type
_entity_poly.pdbx_seq_one_letter_code
_entity_poly.pdbx_strand_id
1 'polypeptide(L)'
;MIAAIKRKVALENAFAASTFVYRPEYLSLISTFRCNFACEMCSIWKKTDFSDEMTDEQWLRLVPEFPKIFSPEAFVEITGGEPMIRKALVLALIPTLKKHFRGVSLNSNGSLLFDPDAIPSLERAGLDTMKISCTA
;
A
#
# COMPACT_ATOMS: atom_id res chain seq x y z
N MET A 1 13.71 -30.38 -14.34
CA MET A 1 14.25 -30.10 -15.70
C MET A 1 13.41 -29.09 -16.46
N ILE A 2 12.12 -29.35 -16.70
CA ILE A 2 11.21 -28.46 -17.46
C ILE A 2 11.00 -27.08 -16.80
N ALA A 3 10.88 -27.02 -15.46
CA ALA A 3 10.71 -25.76 -14.74
C ALA A 3 11.92 -24.80 -14.88
N ALA A 4 13.14 -25.34 -14.93
CA ALA A 4 14.35 -24.56 -15.11
C ALA A 4 14.45 -23.97 -16.54
N ILE A 5 14.00 -24.73 -17.54
CA ILE A 5 13.96 -24.30 -18.95
C ILE A 5 12.91 -23.18 -19.12
N LYS A 6 11.71 -23.34 -18.54
CA LYS A 6 10.68 -22.30 -18.56
C LYS A 6 11.16 -20.99 -17.93
N ARG A 7 11.88 -21.08 -16.81
CA ARG A 7 12.46 -19.91 -16.12
C ARG A 7 13.53 -19.21 -16.97
N LYS A 8 14.41 -19.96 -17.64
CA LYS A 8 15.43 -19.40 -18.54
C LYS A 8 14.82 -18.69 -19.74
N VAL A 9 13.83 -19.29 -20.39
CA VAL A 9 13.11 -18.68 -21.52
C VAL A 9 12.35 -17.41 -21.10
N ALA A 10 11.74 -17.41 -19.90
CA ALA A 10 11.08 -16.22 -19.35
C ALA A 10 12.08 -15.09 -19.08
N LEU A 11 13.26 -15.41 -18.51
CA LEU A 11 14.35 -14.46 -18.27
C LEU A 11 14.86 -13.81 -19.56
N GLU A 12 15.12 -14.61 -20.59
CA GLU A 12 15.63 -14.12 -21.89
C GLU A 12 14.61 -13.25 -22.62
N ASN A 13 13.32 -13.64 -22.62
CA ASN A 13 12.25 -12.82 -23.20
C ASN A 13 12.00 -11.52 -22.42
N ALA A 14 12.06 -11.58 -21.09
CA ALA A 14 11.86 -10.42 -20.25
C ALA A 14 12.98 -9.38 -20.44
N PHE A 15 14.22 -9.83 -20.58
CA PHE A 15 15.36 -8.97 -20.93
C PHE A 15 15.18 -8.30 -22.30
N ALA A 16 14.71 -9.04 -23.30
CA ALA A 16 14.46 -8.48 -24.64
C ALA A 16 13.26 -7.51 -24.69
N ALA A 17 12.26 -7.71 -23.85
CA ALA A 17 11.03 -6.92 -23.84
C ALA A 17 11.02 -5.79 -22.79
N SER A 18 12.13 -5.52 -22.10
CA SER A 18 12.21 -4.57 -20.97
C SER A 18 11.09 -4.80 -19.93
N THR A 19 10.69 -6.07 -19.76
CA THR A 19 9.64 -6.45 -18.83
C THR A 19 10.27 -7.02 -17.56
N PHE A 20 9.62 -6.79 -16.42
CA PHE A 20 10.07 -7.34 -15.14
C PHE A 20 10.05 -8.87 -15.20
N VAL A 21 11.22 -9.50 -15.12
CA VAL A 21 11.36 -10.96 -14.94
C VAL A 21 10.65 -11.42 -13.67
N TYR A 22 10.76 -10.61 -12.61
CA TYR A 22 10.08 -10.79 -11.33
C TYR A 22 9.21 -9.57 -11.10
N ARG A 23 7.90 -9.75 -11.21
CA ARG A 23 6.96 -8.71 -10.77
C ARG A 23 7.00 -8.66 -9.23
N PRO A 24 7.07 -7.48 -8.62
CA PRO A 24 6.97 -7.38 -7.17
C PRO A 24 5.64 -7.96 -6.69
N GLU A 25 5.69 -8.77 -5.64
CA GLU A 25 4.51 -9.39 -5.02
C GLU A 25 4.00 -8.59 -3.81
N TYR A 26 4.69 -7.51 -3.45
CA TYR A 26 4.36 -6.66 -2.30
C TYR A 26 4.39 -5.19 -2.71
N LEU A 27 3.30 -4.48 -2.41
CA LEU A 27 3.12 -3.06 -2.67
C LEU A 27 2.74 -2.38 -1.36
N SER A 28 3.65 -1.54 -0.86
CA SER A 28 3.45 -0.77 0.37
C SER A 28 3.29 0.71 0.02
N LEU A 29 2.08 1.25 0.21
CA LEU A 29 1.79 2.67 -0.02
C LEU A 29 2.03 3.43 1.29
N ILE A 30 3.15 4.14 1.37
CA ILE A 30 3.44 5.08 2.47
C ILE A 30 2.62 6.34 2.23
N SER A 31 1.38 6.37 2.71
CA SER A 31 0.43 7.46 2.45
C SER A 31 0.85 8.77 3.13
N THR A 32 1.53 8.68 4.26
CA THR A 32 2.13 9.83 4.96
C THR A 32 3.25 9.38 5.87
N PHE A 33 4.23 10.27 6.11
CA PHE A 33 5.26 10.04 7.13
C PHE A 33 4.84 10.58 8.51
N ARG A 34 3.71 11.29 8.59
CA ARG A 34 3.17 11.79 9.85
C ARG A 34 2.57 10.65 10.67
N CYS A 35 2.82 10.67 11.97
CA CYS A 35 2.24 9.74 12.94
C CYS A 35 1.85 10.51 14.20
N ASN A 36 0.76 10.12 14.84
CA ASN A 36 0.35 10.67 16.13
C ASN A 36 1.01 9.95 17.33
N PHE A 37 1.76 8.87 17.08
CA PHE A 37 2.55 8.15 18.08
C PHE A 37 4.06 8.38 17.86
N ALA A 38 4.83 8.28 18.95
CA ALA A 38 6.29 8.43 18.96
C ALA A 38 6.98 7.18 19.51
N CYS A 39 6.62 6.00 18.98
CA CYS A 39 7.09 4.73 19.52
C CYS A 39 8.63 4.60 19.47
N GLU A 40 9.24 4.03 20.52
CA GLU A 40 10.70 3.99 20.69
C GLU A 40 11.42 3.23 19.57
N MET A 41 10.84 2.12 19.11
CA MET A 41 11.37 1.29 18.03
C MET A 41 11.21 1.93 16.64
N CYS A 42 10.43 2.99 16.52
CA CYS A 42 10.07 3.59 15.25
C CYS A 42 10.85 4.90 15.01
N SER A 43 11.30 5.10 13.78
CA SER A 43 11.97 6.34 13.36
C SER A 43 11.12 7.22 12.44
N ILE A 44 9.95 6.74 11.98
CA ILE A 44 9.17 7.45 10.95
C ILE A 44 8.65 8.80 11.46
N TRP A 45 8.20 8.86 12.71
CA TRP A 45 7.68 10.08 13.35
C TRP A 45 8.75 11.17 13.53
N LYS A 46 10.04 10.80 13.45
CA LYS A 46 11.16 11.75 13.53
C LYS A 46 11.37 12.52 12.22
N LYS A 47 10.73 12.09 11.11
CA LYS A 47 10.81 12.82 9.85
C LYS A 47 10.05 14.14 9.99
N THR A 48 10.76 15.24 9.78
CA THR A 48 10.20 16.61 9.86
C THR A 48 10.03 17.27 8.50
N ASP A 49 10.71 16.76 7.48
CA ASP A 49 10.60 17.21 6.10
C ASP A 49 9.65 16.29 5.32
N PHE A 50 8.55 16.87 4.84
CA PHE A 50 7.50 16.21 4.07
C PHE A 50 7.42 16.72 2.63
N SER A 51 8.44 17.43 2.14
CA SER A 51 8.47 17.96 0.76
C SER A 51 8.39 16.87 -0.31
N ASP A 52 8.89 15.66 -0.01
CA ASP A 52 8.79 14.48 -0.87
C ASP A 52 7.47 13.69 -0.72
N GLU A 53 6.58 14.09 0.21
CA GLU A 53 5.31 13.40 0.41
C GLU A 53 4.32 13.75 -0.72
N MET A 54 3.80 12.71 -1.39
CA MET A 54 2.83 12.89 -2.46
C MET A 54 1.52 13.51 -1.96
N THR A 55 0.95 14.42 -2.75
CA THR A 55 -0.40 14.96 -2.51
C THR A 55 -1.48 13.91 -2.78
N ASP A 56 -2.70 14.16 -2.30
CA ASP A 56 -3.83 13.26 -2.51
C ASP A 56 -4.07 13.05 -4.01
N GLU A 57 -4.00 14.12 -4.81
CA GLU A 57 -4.21 14.09 -6.26
C GLU A 57 -3.13 13.28 -6.97
N GLN A 58 -1.88 13.38 -6.53
CA GLN A 58 -0.78 12.61 -7.09
C GLN A 58 -0.98 11.11 -6.82
N TRP A 59 -1.40 10.74 -5.61
CA TRP A 59 -1.77 9.35 -5.29
C TRP A 59 -2.90 8.84 -6.16
N LEU A 60 -3.98 9.61 -6.28
CA LEU A 60 -5.17 9.23 -7.07
C LEU A 60 -4.87 9.10 -8.57
N ARG A 61 -3.86 9.82 -9.08
CA ARG A 61 -3.35 9.65 -10.46
C ARG A 61 -2.42 8.46 -10.61
N LEU A 62 -1.63 8.14 -9.58
CA LEU A 62 -0.63 7.08 -9.63
C LEU A 62 -1.21 5.68 -9.46
N VAL A 63 -2.15 5.49 -8.53
CA VAL A 63 -2.70 4.16 -8.21
C VAL A 63 -3.24 3.40 -9.45
N PRO A 64 -3.96 4.04 -10.40
CA PRO A 64 -4.41 3.38 -11.63
C PRO A 64 -3.30 2.82 -12.51
N GLU A 65 -2.05 3.25 -12.32
CA GLU A 65 -0.89 2.83 -13.10
C GLU A 65 -0.23 1.56 -12.53
N PHE A 66 -0.49 1.22 -11.27
CA PHE A 66 0.08 0.05 -10.60
C PHE A 66 -0.13 -1.29 -11.31
N PRO A 67 -1.26 -1.58 -11.99
CA PRO A 67 -1.46 -2.85 -12.71
C PRO A 67 -0.47 -3.07 -13.87
N LYS A 68 0.22 -2.01 -14.32
CA LYS A 68 1.28 -2.10 -15.34
C LYS A 68 2.56 -2.72 -14.78
N ILE A 69 2.73 -2.67 -13.45
CA ILE A 69 3.96 -3.04 -12.74
C ILE A 69 3.73 -4.29 -11.88
N PHE A 70 2.61 -4.33 -11.15
CA PHE A 70 2.30 -5.36 -10.17
C PHE A 70 1.33 -6.42 -10.73
N SER A 71 1.43 -7.64 -10.20
CA SER A 71 0.43 -8.68 -10.45
C SER A 71 -0.86 -8.38 -9.67
N PRO A 72 -2.06 -8.77 -10.16
CA PRO A 72 -3.30 -8.72 -9.37
C PRO A 72 -3.24 -9.48 -8.04
N GLU A 73 -2.33 -10.46 -7.92
CA GLU A 73 -2.09 -11.25 -6.72
C GLU A 73 -1.11 -10.60 -5.73
N ALA A 74 -0.58 -9.40 -6.04
CA ALA A 74 0.32 -8.71 -5.13
C ALA A 74 -0.40 -8.37 -3.81
N PHE A 75 0.30 -8.53 -2.69
CA PHE A 75 -0.15 -8.02 -1.41
C PHE A 75 -0.03 -6.51 -1.40
N VAL A 76 -1.17 -5.82 -1.24
CA VAL A 76 -1.25 -4.37 -1.21
C VAL A 76 -1.56 -3.91 0.20
N GLU A 77 -0.72 -3.05 0.74
CA GLU A 77 -0.99 -2.37 2.01
C GLU A 77 -0.92 -0.85 1.90
N ILE A 78 -1.83 -0.18 2.60
CA ILE A 78 -1.74 1.25 2.90
C ILE A 78 -1.13 1.38 4.29
N THR A 79 -0.02 2.09 4.38
CA THR A 79 0.80 2.21 5.59
C THR A 79 1.43 3.61 5.66
N GLY A 80 2.36 3.81 6.59
CA GLY A 80 3.18 5.01 6.72
C GLY A 80 3.49 5.26 8.18
N GLY A 81 3.35 6.50 8.62
CA GLY A 81 3.30 6.83 10.04
C GLY A 81 1.99 6.36 10.65
N GLU A 82 0.92 7.13 10.45
CA GLU A 82 -0.46 6.69 10.69
C GLU A 82 -1.33 7.07 9.50
N PRO A 83 -1.76 6.11 8.66
CA PRO A 83 -2.54 6.40 7.47
C PRO A 83 -3.86 7.11 7.75
N MET A 84 -4.51 6.82 8.88
CA MET A 84 -5.81 7.39 9.22
C MET A 84 -5.77 8.90 9.51
N ILE A 85 -4.57 9.50 9.65
CA ILE A 85 -4.42 10.97 9.61
C ILE A 85 -4.91 11.54 8.27
N ARG A 86 -4.73 10.79 7.18
CA ARG A 86 -5.27 11.11 5.84
C ARG A 86 -6.47 10.21 5.52
N LYS A 87 -7.45 10.09 6.43
CA LYS A 87 -8.67 9.26 6.28
C LYS A 87 -9.33 9.41 4.90
N ALA A 88 -9.52 10.65 4.42
CA ALA A 88 -10.13 10.92 3.12
C ALA A 88 -9.36 10.28 1.94
N LEU A 89 -8.03 10.40 1.95
CA LEU A 89 -7.17 9.75 0.96
C LEU A 89 -7.31 8.22 1.04
N VAL A 90 -7.17 7.64 2.23
CA VAL A 90 -7.28 6.19 2.44
C VAL A 90 -8.59 5.65 1.85
N LEU A 91 -9.71 6.30 2.18
CA LEU A 91 -11.03 5.94 1.66
C LEU A 91 -11.16 6.06 0.14
N ALA A 92 -10.44 7.00 -0.48
CA ALA A 92 -10.43 7.17 -1.93
C ALA A 92 -9.51 6.16 -2.66
N LEU A 93 -8.43 5.71 -2.00
CA LEU A 93 -7.49 4.75 -2.58
C LEU A 93 -8.06 3.33 -2.60
N ILE A 94 -8.75 2.90 -1.54
CA ILE A 94 -9.23 1.51 -1.39
C ILE A 94 -10.07 1.06 -2.60
N PRO A 95 -11.14 1.77 -3.04
CA PRO A 95 -11.95 1.32 -4.16
C PRO A 95 -11.18 1.22 -5.48
N THR A 96 -10.18 2.09 -5.66
CA THR A 96 -9.34 2.08 -6.87
C THR A 96 -8.39 0.90 -6.85
N LEU A 97 -7.74 0.61 -5.72
CA LEU A 97 -6.88 -0.56 -5.55
C LEU A 97 -7.67 -1.86 -5.72
N LYS A 98 -8.89 -1.94 -5.18
CA LYS A 98 -9.79 -3.11 -5.31
C LYS A 98 -10.21 -3.45 -6.74
N LYS A 99 -10.16 -2.49 -7.68
CA LYS A 99 -10.40 -2.77 -9.11
C LYS A 99 -9.29 -3.60 -9.75
N HIS A 100 -8.12 -3.64 -9.13
CA HIS A 100 -6.90 -4.15 -9.74
C HIS A 100 -6.24 -5.28 -8.95
N PHE A 101 -6.43 -5.31 -7.64
CA PHE A 101 -5.78 -6.23 -6.73
C PHE A 101 -6.79 -7.06 -5.96
N ARG A 102 -6.41 -8.30 -5.65
CA ARG A 102 -7.26 -9.25 -4.93
C ARG A 102 -7.67 -8.73 -3.55
N GLY A 103 -6.72 -8.13 -2.82
CA GLY A 103 -6.91 -7.65 -1.47
C GLY A 103 -6.19 -6.33 -1.19
N VAL A 104 -6.79 -5.51 -0.33
CA VAL A 104 -6.20 -4.28 0.19
C VAL A 104 -6.19 -4.36 1.71
N SER A 105 -4.99 -4.20 2.27
CA SER A 105 -4.77 -4.17 3.71
C SER A 105 -4.49 -2.75 4.20
N LEU A 106 -4.93 -2.42 5.41
CA LEU A 106 -4.55 -1.19 6.11
C LEU A 106 -3.65 -1.53 7.30
N ASN A 107 -2.49 -0.90 7.42
CA ASN A 107 -1.64 -1.00 8.61
C ASN A 107 -1.79 0.27 9.45
N SER A 108 -2.30 0.14 10.68
CA SER A 108 -2.62 1.27 11.56
C SER A 108 -2.21 0.98 13.00
N ASN A 109 -1.95 2.03 13.77
CA ASN A 109 -1.79 1.95 15.23
C ASN A 109 -3.14 1.84 15.96
N GLY A 110 -4.26 1.97 15.25
CA GLY A 110 -5.61 1.79 15.78
C GLY A 110 -6.18 2.96 16.60
N SER A 111 -5.37 3.96 16.95
CA SER A 111 -5.79 5.07 17.82
C SER A 111 -6.87 5.97 17.20
N LEU A 112 -6.95 6.03 15.87
CA LEU A 112 -7.95 6.82 15.14
C LEU A 112 -9.18 6.00 14.71
N LEU A 113 -9.24 4.72 15.08
CA LEU A 113 -10.37 3.84 14.78
C LEU A 113 -11.50 3.94 15.81
N PHE A 114 -11.30 4.67 16.90
CA PHE A 114 -12.34 4.94 17.90
C PHE A 114 -13.38 5.97 17.43
N ASP A 115 -13.14 6.69 16.32
CA ASP A 115 -14.16 7.46 15.65
C ASP A 115 -15.30 6.52 15.19
N PRO A 116 -16.56 6.75 15.62
CA PRO A 116 -17.69 5.90 15.25
C PRO A 116 -17.88 5.69 13.74
N ASP A 117 -17.41 6.62 12.90
CA ASP A 117 -17.48 6.49 11.44
C ASP A 117 -16.21 5.88 10.81
N ALA A 118 -15.11 5.71 11.56
CA ALA A 118 -13.86 5.18 10.99
C ALA A 118 -14.02 3.77 10.42
N ILE A 119 -14.50 2.81 11.23
CA ILE A 119 -14.68 1.43 10.77
C ILE A 119 -15.77 1.34 9.69
N PRO A 120 -16.99 1.91 9.87
CA PRO A 120 -18.02 1.86 8.83
C PRO A 120 -17.59 2.48 7.50
N SER A 121 -16.81 3.55 7.51
CA SER A 121 -16.31 4.16 6.26
C SER A 121 -15.30 3.26 5.54
N LEU A 122 -14.41 2.58 6.27
CA LEU A 122 -13.45 1.62 5.71
C LEU A 122 -14.15 0.37 5.15
N GLU A 123 -15.17 -0.13 5.84
CA GLU A 123 -16.01 -1.24 5.35
C GLU A 123 -16.73 -0.85 4.06
N ARG A 124 -17.36 0.34 4.02
CA ARG A 124 -18.02 0.86 2.81
C ARG A 124 -17.05 1.05 1.65
N ALA A 125 -15.80 1.44 1.93
CA ALA A 125 -14.77 1.57 0.92
C ALA A 125 -14.31 0.21 0.35
N GLY A 126 -14.58 -0.89 1.06
CA GLY A 126 -14.26 -2.26 0.63
C GLY A 126 -12.89 -2.73 1.10
N LEU A 127 -12.42 -2.28 2.28
CA LEU A 127 -11.19 -2.77 2.89
C LEU A 127 -11.32 -4.26 3.24
N ASP A 128 -10.33 -5.08 2.87
CA ASP A 128 -10.39 -6.53 3.12
C ASP A 128 -9.78 -6.92 4.47
N THR A 129 -8.63 -6.35 4.80
CA THR A 129 -7.88 -6.72 5.99
C THR A 129 -7.29 -5.50 6.67
N MET A 130 -7.08 -5.62 7.97
CA MET A 130 -6.42 -4.59 8.76
C MET A 130 -5.39 -5.23 9.68
N LYS A 131 -4.21 -4.63 9.73
CA LYS A 131 -3.12 -4.96 10.64
C LYS A 131 -3.07 -3.87 11.69
N ILE A 132 -3.29 -4.26 12.95
CA ILE A 132 -3.18 -3.35 14.10
C ILE A 132 -1.83 -3.55 14.76
N SER A 133 -1.09 -2.45 14.90
CA SER A 133 0.19 -2.44 15.61
C SER A 133 -0.06 -2.34 17.11
N CYS A 134 0.08 -3.47 17.81
CA CYS A 134 0.03 -3.52 19.27
C CYS A 134 1.46 -3.38 19.82
N THR A 135 1.85 -2.14 20.13
CA THR A 135 3.12 -1.86 20.84
C THR A 135 2.83 -1.68 22.33
N ALA A 136 3.57 -2.40 23.18
CA ALA A 136 3.51 -2.24 24.63
C ALA A 136 4.28 -1.00 25.10
#